data_AF-R9VYU1-F1
#
_entry.id   AF-R9VYU1-F1
#
_cell.length_a   1.000
_cell.length_b   1.000
_cell.length_c   1.000
_cell.angle_alpha   90.00
_cell.angle_beta   90.00
_cell.angle_gamma   90.00
#
_symmetry.space_group_name_H-M   'P 1'
#
loop_
_entity.id
_entity.type
_entity.pdbx_description
1 polymer ?
#
loop_
_entity_poly.entity_id
_entity_poly.type
_entity_poly.pdbx_seq_one_letter_code
_entity_poly.pdbx_strand_id
1 'polypeptide(L)'
;SPVWDTAQAVFARGTAGVPSDDPRMQKAANWLLSKDVRHKGDWAMKVPNTQPGGWYFEFNNEFYPDVDDTAQVLLALNKVDNPRERYQDQVARRAIDWEFAMQCRNGGWGSFDKDNSKMIFQYVPFADHNAMLHPPTVDITGRMLEMLAAYGYTRDDKRVRKAIKFILDEQEPDGSWFGRWGVNYIYGTFLVLRGLDAIGVCHNEPQMQHAAEWIRMVQNTDGGWGE
;
A
#
# COMPACT_ATOMS: atom_id res chain seq x y z
N SER A 1 -3.62 -14.25 6.17
CA SER A 1 -3.73 -13.37 4.99
C SER A 1 -5.03 -13.53 4.18
N PRO A 2 -6.20 -13.96 4.69
CA PRO A 2 -7.37 -14.18 3.81
C PRO A 2 -7.84 -12.95 3.03
N VAL A 3 -7.80 -11.75 3.64
CA VAL A 3 -8.17 -10.50 2.94
C VAL A 3 -7.09 -10.14 1.92
N TRP A 4 -5.83 -10.07 2.37
CA TRP A 4 -4.65 -9.88 1.53
C TRP A 4 -4.63 -10.76 0.29
N ASP A 5 -4.72 -12.08 0.48
CA ASP A 5 -4.62 -13.08 -0.59
C ASP A 5 -5.79 -12.96 -1.57
N THR A 6 -7.00 -12.68 -1.06
CA THR A 6 -8.18 -12.48 -1.91
C THR A 6 -8.02 -11.22 -2.76
N ALA A 7 -7.55 -10.13 -2.17
CA ALA A 7 -7.34 -8.87 -2.87
C ALA A 7 -6.23 -9.00 -3.93
N GLN A 8 -5.12 -9.65 -3.61
CA GLN A 8 -4.04 -9.95 -4.57
C GLN A 8 -4.56 -10.81 -5.73
N ALA A 9 -5.31 -11.87 -5.45
CA ALA A 9 -5.85 -12.76 -6.48
C ALA A 9 -6.82 -12.02 -7.42
N VAL A 10 -7.72 -11.19 -6.89
CA VAL A 10 -8.65 -10.40 -7.70
C VAL A 10 -7.90 -9.39 -8.57
N PHE A 11 -6.96 -8.66 -7.98
CA PHE A 11 -6.16 -7.67 -8.70
C PHE A 11 -5.33 -8.33 -9.82
N ALA A 12 -4.68 -9.46 -9.54
CA ALA A 12 -3.90 -10.21 -10.52
C ALA A 12 -4.77 -10.72 -11.67
N ARG A 13 -5.95 -11.27 -11.38
CA ARG A 13 -6.88 -11.76 -12.42
C ARG A 13 -7.38 -10.62 -13.31
N GLY A 14 -7.75 -9.48 -12.72
CA GLY A 14 -8.16 -8.31 -13.49
C GLY A 14 -7.02 -7.76 -14.37
N THR A 15 -5.80 -7.71 -13.84
CA THR A 15 -4.61 -7.27 -14.60
C THR A 15 -4.26 -8.25 -15.73
N ALA A 16 -4.53 -9.55 -15.54
CA ALA A 16 -4.38 -10.57 -16.57
C ALA A 16 -5.48 -10.54 -17.66
N GLY A 17 -6.43 -9.60 -17.59
CA GLY A 17 -7.47 -9.43 -18.61
C GLY A 17 -8.71 -10.30 -18.43
N VAL A 18 -8.93 -10.89 -17.25
CA VAL A 18 -10.23 -11.51 -16.93
C VAL A 18 -11.31 -10.41 -16.94
N PRO A 19 -12.49 -10.62 -17.56
CA PRO A 19 -13.55 -9.62 -17.60
C PRO A 19 -13.93 -9.11 -16.20
N SER A 20 -14.14 -7.79 -16.09
CA SER A 20 -14.49 -7.10 -14.84
C SER A 20 -15.82 -7.55 -14.25
N ASP A 21 -16.71 -8.13 -15.08
CA ASP A 21 -17.99 -8.69 -14.69
C ASP A 21 -17.95 -10.22 -14.41
N ASP A 22 -16.77 -10.85 -14.36
CA ASP A 22 -16.63 -12.27 -14.05
C ASP A 22 -17.32 -12.58 -12.69
N PRO A 23 -18.28 -13.53 -12.63
CA PRO A 23 -19.04 -13.81 -11.42
C PRO A 23 -18.18 -14.19 -10.20
N ARG A 24 -16.99 -14.77 -10.42
CA ARG A 24 -16.04 -15.12 -9.36
C ARG A 24 -15.36 -13.87 -8.80
N MET A 25 -15.03 -12.90 -9.67
CA MET A 25 -14.47 -11.60 -9.24
C MET A 25 -15.52 -10.77 -8.50
N GLN A 26 -16.76 -10.72 -8.99
CA GLN A 26 -17.88 -10.07 -8.27
C GLN A 26 -18.14 -10.73 -6.91
N LYS A 27 -18.10 -12.06 -6.83
CA LYS A 27 -18.24 -12.77 -5.54
C LYS A 27 -17.12 -12.40 -4.56
N ALA A 28 -15.87 -12.35 -5.03
CA ALA A 28 -14.74 -11.96 -4.20
C ALA A 28 -14.82 -10.49 -3.76
N ALA A 29 -15.17 -9.56 -4.67
CA ALA A 29 -15.39 -8.16 -4.35
C ALA A 29 -16.51 -7.98 -3.31
N ASN A 30 -17.61 -8.70 -3.44
CA ASN A 30 -18.69 -8.67 -2.44
C ASN A 30 -18.25 -9.21 -1.08
N TRP A 31 -17.39 -10.21 -1.05
CA TRP A 31 -16.79 -10.71 0.20
C TRP A 31 -15.85 -9.67 0.81
N LEU A 32 -14.97 -9.03 0.02
CA LEU A 32 -14.11 -7.94 0.48
C LEU A 32 -14.94 -6.78 1.04
N LEU A 33 -15.99 -6.35 0.33
CA LEU A 33 -16.90 -5.29 0.81
C LEU A 33 -17.60 -5.66 2.13
N SER A 34 -17.84 -6.95 2.40
CA SER A 34 -18.40 -7.39 3.69
C SER A 34 -17.42 -7.28 4.86
N LYS A 35 -16.13 -7.04 4.57
CA LYS A 35 -15.04 -6.89 5.54
C LYS A 35 -14.65 -5.44 5.81
N ASP A 36 -15.34 -4.48 5.19
CA ASP A 36 -15.17 -3.04 5.44
C ASP A 36 -15.28 -2.73 6.94
N VAL A 37 -14.24 -2.10 7.49
CA VAL A 37 -14.20 -1.74 8.91
C VAL A 37 -15.20 -0.63 9.24
N ARG A 38 -16.05 -0.89 10.23
CA ARG A 38 -17.10 0.04 10.68
C ARG A 38 -16.89 0.59 12.08
N HIS A 39 -15.90 0.08 12.80
CA HIS A 39 -15.58 0.46 14.17
C HIS A 39 -14.23 1.15 14.26
N LYS A 40 -14.06 2.04 15.24
CA LYS A 40 -12.78 2.69 15.49
C LYS A 40 -11.86 1.73 16.23
N GLY A 41 -10.63 1.62 15.74
CA GLY A 41 -9.53 0.90 16.37
C GLY A 41 -8.56 1.81 17.11
N ASP A 42 -7.41 1.26 17.51
CA ASP A 42 -6.37 2.01 18.24
C ASP A 42 -5.83 3.20 17.44
N TRP A 43 -5.81 3.10 16.10
CA TRP A 43 -5.46 4.16 15.18
C TRP A 43 -6.24 5.46 15.42
N ALA A 44 -7.47 5.38 15.94
CA ALA A 44 -8.33 6.53 16.21
C ALA A 44 -7.77 7.42 17.33
N MET A 45 -6.84 6.94 18.15
CA MET A 45 -6.11 7.77 19.12
C MET A 45 -5.33 8.90 18.44
N LYS A 46 -4.85 8.69 17.20
CA LYS A 46 -4.09 9.68 16.44
C LYS A 46 -4.97 10.50 15.51
N VAL A 47 -6.07 9.93 15.02
CA VAL A 47 -6.97 10.56 14.06
C VAL A 47 -8.45 10.42 14.49
N PRO A 48 -8.84 10.97 15.65
CA PRO A 48 -10.12 10.66 16.32
C PRO A 48 -11.36 11.12 15.54
N ASN A 49 -11.21 12.09 14.64
CA ASN A 49 -12.32 12.66 13.87
C ASN A 49 -12.53 11.98 12.51
N THR A 50 -11.71 10.98 12.17
CA THR A 50 -11.82 10.22 10.94
C THR A 50 -12.91 9.15 11.07
N GLN A 51 -13.70 8.97 10.02
CA GLN A 51 -14.65 7.86 9.94
C GLN A 51 -13.88 6.52 9.81
N PRO A 52 -14.35 5.44 10.44
CA PRO A 52 -13.76 4.13 10.23
C PRO A 52 -13.96 3.67 8.79
N GLY A 53 -12.91 3.10 8.23
CA GLY A 53 -12.85 2.50 6.91
C GLY A 53 -11.57 1.68 6.81
N GLY A 54 -11.39 1.05 5.66
CA GLY A 54 -10.26 0.17 5.43
C GLY A 54 -10.57 -1.29 5.76
N TRP A 55 -9.52 -2.09 5.70
CA TRP A 55 -9.52 -3.54 5.84
C TRP A 55 -8.35 -4.00 6.71
N TYR A 56 -8.40 -5.26 7.13
CA TYR A 56 -7.40 -5.92 7.96
C TYR A 56 -6.97 -7.24 7.29
N PHE A 57 -5.77 -7.71 7.61
CA PHE A 57 -5.17 -8.92 7.05
C PHE A 57 -5.97 -10.22 7.28
N GLU A 58 -6.60 -10.37 8.45
CA GLU A 58 -7.26 -11.61 8.90
C GLU A 58 -8.74 -11.73 8.49
N PHE A 59 -9.43 -12.75 9.01
CA PHE A 59 -10.87 -12.90 8.79
C PHE A 59 -11.71 -11.90 9.57
N ASN A 60 -11.32 -11.56 10.81
CA ASN A 60 -12.04 -10.62 11.67
C ASN A 60 -11.03 -9.92 12.59
N ASN A 61 -10.74 -8.64 12.33
CA ASN A 61 -9.81 -7.85 13.12
C ASN A 61 -10.10 -6.34 13.03
N GLU A 62 -11.37 -5.96 13.18
CA GLU A 62 -11.85 -4.59 12.91
C GLU A 62 -11.18 -3.47 13.75
N PHE A 63 -10.50 -3.79 14.84
CA PHE A 63 -9.77 -2.82 15.66
C PHE A 63 -8.34 -2.52 15.14
N TYR A 64 -7.84 -3.35 14.22
CA TYR A 64 -6.49 -3.22 13.65
C TYR A 64 -6.52 -3.31 12.12
N PRO A 65 -7.29 -2.45 11.42
CA PRO A 65 -7.09 -2.28 9.99
C PRO A 65 -5.68 -1.77 9.73
N ASP A 66 -5.12 -2.19 8.60
CA ASP A 66 -3.84 -1.72 8.12
C ASP A 66 -4.00 -1.07 6.74
N VAL A 67 -3.12 -0.11 6.48
CA VAL A 67 -3.13 0.69 5.26
C VAL A 67 -2.77 -0.16 4.03
N ASP A 68 -2.03 -1.24 4.23
CA ASP A 68 -1.47 -2.01 3.13
C ASP A 68 -2.53 -2.91 2.49
N ASP A 69 -3.22 -3.71 3.32
CA ASP A 69 -4.42 -4.45 2.96
C ASP A 69 -5.48 -3.51 2.39
N THR A 70 -5.68 -2.35 2.99
CA THR A 70 -6.66 -1.37 2.52
C THR A 70 -6.36 -0.90 1.10
N ALA A 71 -5.12 -0.52 0.78
CA ALA A 71 -4.76 -0.18 -0.60
C ALA A 71 -4.91 -1.35 -1.56
N GLN A 72 -4.50 -2.56 -1.17
CA GLN A 72 -4.59 -3.72 -2.04
C GLN A 72 -6.04 -4.12 -2.33
N VAL A 73 -6.93 -3.99 -1.34
CA VAL A 73 -8.37 -4.18 -1.52
C VAL A 73 -8.95 -3.13 -2.45
N LEU A 74 -8.59 -1.87 -2.29
CA LEU A 74 -9.02 -0.79 -3.19
C LEU A 74 -8.57 -1.05 -4.64
N LEU A 75 -7.31 -1.44 -4.85
CA LEU A 75 -6.81 -1.85 -6.17
C LEU A 75 -7.61 -3.04 -6.74
N ALA A 76 -7.95 -4.02 -5.92
CA ALA A 76 -8.77 -5.16 -6.33
C ALA A 76 -10.18 -4.74 -6.74
N LEU A 77 -10.85 -3.91 -5.94
CA LEU A 77 -12.19 -3.41 -6.23
C LEU A 77 -12.24 -2.56 -7.51
N ASN A 78 -11.17 -1.82 -7.82
CA ASN A 78 -11.04 -1.07 -9.08
C ASN A 78 -11.02 -1.96 -10.34
N LYS A 79 -10.79 -3.28 -10.20
CA LYS A 79 -10.80 -4.24 -11.31
C LYS A 79 -12.14 -4.95 -11.52
N VAL A 80 -13.18 -4.61 -10.74
CA VAL A 80 -14.45 -5.34 -10.74
C VAL A 80 -15.65 -4.43 -10.99
N ASP A 81 -16.43 -4.76 -12.02
CA ASP A 81 -17.73 -4.16 -12.28
C ASP A 81 -18.77 -4.82 -11.37
N ASN A 82 -19.02 -4.19 -10.22
CA ASN A 82 -19.93 -4.70 -9.22
C ASN A 82 -21.36 -4.21 -9.48
N PRO A 83 -22.39 -5.07 -9.48
CA PRO A 83 -23.79 -4.66 -9.57
C PRO A 83 -24.22 -3.64 -8.48
N ARG A 84 -23.48 -3.57 -7.37
CA ARG A 84 -23.64 -2.56 -6.31
C ARG A 84 -22.61 -1.43 -6.41
N GLU A 85 -22.31 -0.96 -7.62
CA GLU A 85 -21.30 0.08 -7.92
C GLU A 85 -21.36 1.27 -6.96
N ARG A 86 -22.54 1.90 -6.79
CA ARG A 86 -22.70 3.04 -5.89
C ARG A 86 -22.27 2.76 -4.44
N TYR A 87 -22.50 1.55 -3.94
CA TYR A 87 -22.08 1.15 -2.60
C TYR A 87 -20.56 0.93 -2.55
N GLN A 88 -20.00 0.28 -3.57
CA GLN A 88 -18.56 0.10 -3.71
C GLN A 88 -17.83 1.46 -3.73
N ASP A 89 -18.32 2.43 -4.50
CA ASP A 89 -17.78 3.79 -4.56
C ASP A 89 -17.82 4.51 -3.22
N GLN A 90 -18.92 4.38 -2.48
CA GLN A 90 -19.06 4.99 -1.15
C GLN A 90 -18.10 4.38 -0.14
N VAL A 91 -17.90 3.07 -0.19
CA VAL A 91 -16.93 2.37 0.66
C VAL A 91 -15.51 2.77 0.28
N ALA A 92 -15.19 2.77 -1.01
CA ALA A 92 -13.86 3.13 -1.51
C ALA A 92 -13.47 4.57 -1.13
N ARG A 93 -14.37 5.55 -1.32
CA ARG A 93 -14.11 6.95 -0.92
C ARG A 93 -13.84 7.08 0.57
N ARG A 94 -14.64 6.41 1.41
CA ARG A 94 -14.42 6.44 2.87
C ARG A 94 -13.08 5.80 3.26
N ALA A 95 -12.71 4.69 2.64
CA ALA A 95 -11.42 4.05 2.89
C ALA A 95 -10.24 4.94 2.43
N ILE A 96 -10.35 5.62 1.30
CA ILE A 96 -9.34 6.59 0.83
C ILE A 96 -9.23 7.79 1.78
N ASP A 97 -10.35 8.29 2.30
CA ASP A 97 -10.32 9.35 3.32
C ASP A 97 -9.62 8.88 4.60
N TRP A 98 -9.84 7.62 4.99
CA TRP A 98 -9.12 6.98 6.10
C TRP A 98 -7.62 6.86 5.80
N GLU A 99 -7.23 6.40 4.61
CA GLU A 99 -5.83 6.34 4.17
C GLU A 99 -5.12 7.69 4.29
N PHE A 100 -5.72 8.76 3.77
CA PHE A 100 -5.12 10.08 3.88
C PHE A 100 -5.06 10.60 5.31
N ALA A 101 -6.00 10.22 6.17
CA ALA A 101 -5.89 10.54 7.59
C ALA A 101 -4.67 9.85 8.21
N MET A 102 -4.39 8.61 7.82
CA MET A 102 -3.27 7.78 8.31
C MET A 102 -1.90 8.22 7.78
N GLN A 103 -1.85 9.02 6.71
CA GLN A 103 -0.58 9.56 6.18
C GLN A 103 0.23 10.26 7.27
N CYS A 104 1.50 9.89 7.41
CA CYS A 104 2.42 10.44 8.39
C CYS A 104 2.94 11.82 7.96
N ARG A 105 3.49 12.58 8.91
CA ARG A 105 3.96 13.95 8.67
C ARG A 105 5.08 14.05 7.62
N ASN A 106 5.93 13.02 7.54
CA ASN A 106 7.02 12.94 6.55
C ASN A 106 6.52 12.59 5.13
N GLY A 107 5.25 12.19 4.96
CA GLY A 107 4.64 11.89 3.67
C GLY A 107 4.42 10.41 3.40
N GLY A 108 5.08 9.51 4.13
CA GLY A 108 4.89 8.07 3.98
C GLY A 108 3.75 7.51 4.85
N TRP A 109 3.55 6.20 4.73
CA TRP A 109 2.62 5.43 5.55
C TRP A 109 3.35 4.30 6.27
N GLY A 110 3.02 4.11 7.55
CA GLY A 110 3.31 2.89 8.29
C GLY A 110 2.07 1.99 8.29
N SER A 111 2.18 0.76 8.77
CA SER A 111 1.13 -0.25 8.60
C SER A 111 -0.18 0.06 9.33
N PHE A 112 -0.12 0.37 10.62
CA PHE A 112 -1.33 0.47 11.47
C PHE A 112 -1.57 1.86 12.05
N ASP A 113 -0.54 2.70 12.14
CA ASP A 113 -0.59 3.93 12.92
C ASP A 113 0.06 5.11 12.20
N LYS A 114 -0.50 6.29 12.47
CA LYS A 114 0.11 7.56 12.09
C LYS A 114 1.20 7.99 13.08
N ASP A 115 2.35 8.37 12.54
CA ASP A 115 3.51 8.93 13.26
C ASP A 115 3.98 8.04 14.44
N ASN A 116 3.91 6.72 14.29
CA ASN A 116 4.45 5.77 15.25
C ASN A 116 5.97 5.58 15.07
N SER A 117 6.72 6.68 15.26
CA SER A 117 8.13 6.81 14.87
C SER A 117 9.05 7.26 16.02
N LYS A 118 8.65 7.04 17.28
CA LYS A 118 9.45 7.43 18.46
C LYS A 118 10.59 6.44 18.71
N MET A 119 11.59 6.45 17.82
CA MET A 119 12.68 5.46 17.75
C MET A 119 13.44 5.23 19.07
N ILE A 120 13.43 6.19 20.00
CA ILE A 120 13.99 6.02 21.34
C ILE A 120 13.46 4.77 22.07
N PHE A 121 12.22 4.35 21.79
CA PHE A 121 11.67 3.16 22.40
C PHE A 121 12.33 1.87 21.92
N GLN A 122 12.99 1.83 20.77
CA GLN A 122 13.72 0.63 20.33
C GLN A 122 14.99 0.34 21.15
N TYR A 123 15.40 1.24 22.05
CA TYR A 123 16.62 1.09 22.84
C TYR A 123 16.38 0.67 24.29
N VAL A 124 15.14 0.34 24.66
CA VAL A 124 14.85 -0.21 26.00
C VAL A 124 15.19 -1.70 26.05
N PRO A 125 15.54 -2.29 27.22
CA PRO A 125 15.93 -3.70 27.31
C PRO A 125 14.86 -4.70 26.82
N PHE A 126 13.59 -4.29 26.79
CA PHE A 126 12.47 -5.09 26.27
C PHE A 126 12.43 -5.16 24.73
N ALA A 127 13.14 -4.29 24.02
CA ALA A 127 13.03 -4.07 22.58
C ALA A 127 14.08 -4.84 21.75
N ASP A 128 14.53 -6.00 22.23
CA ASP A 128 15.60 -6.81 21.62
C ASP A 128 15.31 -7.27 20.17
N HIS A 129 14.04 -7.25 19.75
CA HIS A 129 13.61 -7.61 18.39
C HIS A 129 13.44 -6.41 17.42
N ASN A 130 13.73 -5.16 17.85
CA ASN A 130 13.74 -3.93 17.02
C ASN A 130 12.50 -3.67 16.13
N ALA A 131 11.35 -4.26 16.46
CA ALA A 131 10.09 -4.15 15.69
C ALA A 131 8.94 -3.51 16.49
N MET A 132 9.23 -2.81 17.58
CA MET A 132 8.20 -2.26 18.47
C MET A 132 7.44 -1.04 17.92
N LEU A 133 7.92 -0.46 16.82
CA LEU A 133 7.35 0.74 16.21
C LEU A 133 7.05 0.46 14.74
N HIS A 134 6.10 1.22 14.22
CA HIS A 134 5.67 1.15 12.82
C HIS A 134 5.94 2.49 12.13
N PRO A 135 7.22 2.85 11.89
CA PRO A 135 7.53 4.04 11.12
C PRO A 135 7.04 3.87 9.67
N PRO A 136 6.89 4.98 8.92
CA PRO A 136 6.60 4.92 7.50
C PRO A 136 7.62 4.13 6.71
N THR A 137 7.17 3.43 5.68
CA THR A 137 7.99 2.53 4.86
C THR A 137 7.72 2.72 3.38
N VAL A 138 8.75 2.54 2.56
CA VAL A 138 8.71 2.83 1.12
C VAL A 138 7.90 1.81 0.32
N ASP A 139 7.87 0.55 0.76
CA ASP A 139 7.05 -0.52 0.16
C ASP A 139 5.55 -0.21 0.27
N ILE A 140 5.07 0.13 1.47
CA ILE A 140 3.68 0.56 1.69
C ILE A 140 3.39 1.87 0.94
N THR A 141 4.31 2.83 1.00
CA THR A 141 4.10 4.14 0.36
C THR A 141 4.07 4.03 -1.17
N GLY A 142 4.86 3.13 -1.76
CA GLY A 142 4.80 2.80 -3.18
C GLY A 142 3.45 2.23 -3.57
N ARG A 143 2.93 1.26 -2.80
CA ARG A 143 1.58 0.71 -3.02
C ARG A 143 0.49 1.78 -2.87
N MET A 144 0.63 2.72 -1.94
CA MET A 144 -0.29 3.86 -1.84
C MET A 144 -0.33 4.69 -3.10
N LEU A 145 0.82 5.00 -3.70
CA LEU A 145 0.85 5.77 -4.95
C LEU A 145 0.12 5.04 -6.08
N GLU A 146 0.31 3.72 -6.19
CA GLU A 146 -0.40 2.90 -7.18
C GLU A 146 -1.92 2.92 -6.95
N MET A 147 -2.36 2.71 -5.70
CA MET A 147 -3.78 2.78 -5.36
C MET A 147 -4.36 4.17 -5.65
N LEU A 148 -3.69 5.23 -5.22
CA LEU A 148 -4.16 6.60 -5.43
C LEU A 148 -4.26 6.92 -6.93
N ALA A 149 -3.30 6.48 -7.75
CA ALA A 149 -3.39 6.63 -9.20
C ALA A 149 -4.64 5.94 -9.78
N ALA A 150 -4.95 4.72 -9.33
CA ALA A 150 -6.13 3.97 -9.78
C ALA A 150 -7.46 4.67 -9.46
N TYR A 151 -7.48 5.55 -8.46
CA TYR A 151 -8.63 6.37 -8.08
C TYR A 151 -8.56 7.83 -8.56
N GLY A 152 -7.65 8.12 -9.51
CA GLY A 152 -7.60 9.41 -10.21
C GLY A 152 -6.83 10.52 -9.50
N TYR A 153 -6.08 10.21 -8.45
CA TYR A 153 -5.15 11.18 -7.86
C TYR A 153 -3.92 11.35 -8.74
N THR A 154 -3.36 12.55 -8.74
CA THR A 154 -2.20 12.92 -9.57
C THR A 154 -1.11 13.59 -8.73
N ARG A 155 0.03 13.85 -9.37
CA ARG A 155 1.16 14.61 -8.81
C ARG A 155 0.82 16.06 -8.44
N ASP A 156 -0.35 16.58 -8.82
CA ASP A 156 -0.78 17.92 -8.39
C ASP A 156 -1.21 17.92 -6.91
N ASP A 157 -1.68 16.78 -6.41
CA ASP A 157 -2.07 16.63 -5.01
C ASP A 157 -0.84 16.77 -4.11
N LYS A 158 -0.91 17.70 -3.15
CA LYS A 158 0.15 17.97 -2.19
C LYS A 158 0.53 16.74 -1.34
N ARG A 159 -0.42 15.84 -1.09
CA ARG A 159 -0.24 14.62 -0.29
C ARG A 159 0.54 13.57 -1.09
N VAL A 160 0.21 13.43 -2.37
CA VAL A 160 0.95 12.60 -3.33
C VAL A 160 2.39 13.12 -3.50
N ARG A 161 2.58 14.43 -3.66
CA ARG A 161 3.94 15.00 -3.74
C ARG A 161 4.79 14.73 -2.50
N LYS A 162 4.20 14.76 -1.32
CA LYS A 162 4.90 14.38 -0.08
C LYS A 162 5.28 12.91 -0.06
N ALA A 163 4.40 12.04 -0.51
CA ALA A 163 4.66 10.60 -0.61
C ALA A 163 5.81 10.30 -1.58
N ILE A 164 5.81 10.94 -2.76
CA ILE A 164 6.90 10.84 -3.73
C ILE A 164 8.20 11.33 -3.10
N LYS A 165 8.19 12.51 -2.47
CA LYS A 165 9.38 13.03 -1.79
C LYS A 165 9.91 12.06 -0.74
N PHE A 166 9.05 11.50 0.10
CA PHE A 166 9.43 10.50 1.10
C PHE A 166 10.14 9.30 0.45
N ILE A 167 9.56 8.72 -0.60
CA ILE A 167 10.18 7.61 -1.32
C ILE A 167 11.57 7.98 -1.87
N LEU A 168 11.69 9.15 -2.50
CA LEU A 168 12.97 9.57 -3.11
C LEU A 168 14.04 9.87 -2.06
N ASP A 169 13.66 10.35 -0.87
CA ASP A 169 14.60 10.60 0.24
C ASP A 169 15.13 9.29 0.87
N GLU A 170 14.41 8.18 0.68
CA GLU A 170 14.73 6.84 1.24
C GLU A 170 15.35 5.89 0.20
N GLN A 171 15.73 6.40 -0.99
CA GLN A 171 16.42 5.59 -2.00
C GLN A 171 17.85 5.29 -1.55
N GLU A 172 18.27 4.02 -1.67
CA GLU A 172 19.62 3.59 -1.35
C GLU A 172 20.64 4.11 -2.38
N PRO A 173 21.93 4.24 -2.01
CA PRO A 173 22.97 4.71 -2.93
C PRO A 173 23.12 3.87 -4.21
N ASP A 174 22.75 2.59 -4.17
CA ASP A 174 22.77 1.68 -5.32
C ASP A 174 21.52 1.77 -6.21
N GLY A 175 20.53 2.58 -5.81
CA GLY A 175 19.26 2.79 -6.52
C GLY A 175 18.10 1.95 -6.00
N SER A 176 18.33 1.01 -5.10
CA SER A 176 17.28 0.15 -4.54
C SER A 176 16.46 0.82 -3.44
N TRP A 177 15.38 0.15 -3.02
CA TRP A 177 14.59 0.51 -1.85
C TRP A 177 14.39 -0.71 -0.95
N PHE A 178 14.55 -0.49 0.35
CA PHE A 178 14.34 -1.52 1.37
C PHE A 178 12.89 -2.00 1.41
N GLY A 179 12.70 -3.33 1.42
CA GLY A 179 11.40 -3.97 1.64
C GLY A 179 11.22 -4.33 3.10
N ARG A 180 10.30 -3.66 3.81
CA ARG A 180 10.06 -3.94 5.23
C ARG A 180 9.26 -5.23 5.42
N TRP A 181 8.26 -5.47 4.56
CA TRP A 181 7.26 -6.52 4.74
C TRP A 181 7.40 -7.71 3.80
N GLY A 182 8.29 -7.62 2.81
CA GLY A 182 8.69 -8.72 1.94
C GLY A 182 10.20 -8.76 1.81
N VAL A 183 10.73 -9.90 1.39
CA VAL A 183 12.19 -10.11 1.27
C VAL A 183 12.67 -9.66 -0.11
N ASN A 184 13.59 -8.72 -0.23
CA ASN A 184 13.83 -7.56 0.62
C ASN A 184 13.99 -6.32 -0.28
N TYR A 185 15.17 -6.07 -0.86
CA TYR A 185 15.36 -4.95 -1.79
C TYR A 185 14.63 -5.16 -3.12
N ILE A 186 14.50 -6.41 -3.60
CA ILE A 186 13.66 -6.68 -4.78
C ILE A 186 12.21 -6.29 -4.48
N TYR A 187 11.71 -6.66 -3.30
CA TYR A 187 10.35 -6.38 -2.86
C TYR A 187 10.06 -4.88 -2.76
N GLY A 188 10.90 -4.14 -2.04
CA GLY A 188 10.75 -2.69 -1.89
C GLY A 188 10.85 -1.96 -3.22
N THR A 189 11.87 -2.30 -4.02
CA THR A 189 12.12 -1.66 -5.30
C THR A 189 10.97 -1.85 -6.30
N PHE A 190 10.40 -3.05 -6.43
CA PHE A 190 9.29 -3.24 -7.38
C PHE A 190 8.04 -2.46 -6.98
N LEU A 191 7.71 -2.39 -5.68
CA LEU A 191 6.51 -1.67 -5.21
C LEU A 191 6.65 -0.18 -5.41
N VAL A 192 7.83 0.37 -5.12
CA VAL A 192 8.14 1.77 -5.37
C VAL A 192 8.05 2.08 -6.86
N LEU A 193 8.69 1.28 -7.71
CA LEU A 193 8.67 1.51 -9.17
C LEU A 193 7.24 1.46 -9.73
N ARG A 194 6.40 0.51 -9.29
CA ARG A 194 4.98 0.45 -9.69
C ARG A 194 4.21 1.69 -9.27
N GLY A 195 4.40 2.15 -8.03
CA GLY A 195 3.74 3.35 -7.52
C GLY A 195 4.15 4.62 -8.26
N LEU A 196 5.46 4.81 -8.48
CA LEU A 196 6.00 5.96 -9.19
C LEU A 196 5.57 5.97 -10.67
N ASP A 197 5.57 4.82 -11.33
CA ASP A 197 5.07 4.66 -12.71
C ASP A 197 3.57 5.01 -12.79
N ALA A 198 2.74 4.39 -11.94
CA ALA A 198 1.30 4.59 -11.93
C ALA A 198 0.90 6.07 -11.70
N ILE A 199 1.64 6.79 -10.85
CA ILE A 199 1.38 8.20 -10.56
C ILE A 199 2.01 9.17 -11.59
N GLY A 200 2.68 8.64 -12.62
CA GLY A 200 3.21 9.42 -13.74
C GLY A 200 4.55 10.10 -13.47
N VAL A 201 5.43 9.47 -12.69
CA VAL A 201 6.84 9.85 -12.64
C VAL A 201 7.52 9.40 -13.93
N CYS A 202 8.29 10.31 -14.54
CA CYS A 202 8.91 10.05 -15.83
C CYS A 202 10.01 9.00 -15.70
N HIS A 203 10.04 8.02 -16.60
CA HIS A 203 11.05 6.95 -16.57
C HIS A 203 12.48 7.47 -16.74
N ASN A 204 12.67 8.64 -17.36
CA ASN A 204 13.98 9.26 -17.55
C ASN A 204 14.51 10.00 -16.31
N GLU A 205 13.73 10.08 -15.23
CA GLU A 205 14.22 10.65 -13.96
C GLU A 205 15.36 9.78 -13.42
N PRO A 206 16.45 10.37 -12.87
CA PRO A 206 17.62 9.61 -12.44
C PRO A 206 17.30 8.48 -11.45
N GLN A 207 16.37 8.72 -10.52
CA GLN A 207 15.98 7.75 -9.50
C GLN A 207 15.29 6.53 -10.10
N MET A 208 14.48 6.72 -11.15
CA MET A 208 13.83 5.64 -11.89
C MET A 208 14.86 4.82 -12.68
N GLN A 209 15.80 5.51 -13.35
CA GLN A 209 16.86 4.86 -14.13
C GLN A 209 17.80 4.05 -13.24
N HIS A 210 18.22 4.59 -12.10
CA HIS A 210 19.11 3.90 -11.17
C HIS A 210 18.44 2.63 -10.60
N ALA A 211 17.18 2.72 -10.20
CA ALA A 211 16.44 1.56 -9.69
C ALA A 211 16.22 0.48 -10.76
N ALA A 212 15.88 0.87 -12.00
CA ALA A 212 15.72 -0.06 -13.10
C ALA A 212 17.04 -0.76 -13.45
N GLU A 213 18.14 -0.01 -13.43
CA GLU A 213 19.48 -0.56 -13.63
C GLU A 213 19.89 -1.48 -12.49
N TRP A 214 19.58 -1.16 -11.24
CA TRP A 214 19.80 -2.04 -10.09
C TRP A 214 19.06 -3.38 -10.27
N ILE A 215 17.76 -3.36 -10.60
CA ILE A 215 16.98 -4.57 -10.87
C ILE A 215 17.64 -5.41 -11.98
N ARG A 216 18.12 -4.77 -13.05
CA ARG A 216 18.83 -5.45 -14.14
C ARG A 216 20.13 -6.08 -13.68
N MET A 217 20.89 -5.40 -12.83
CA MET A 217 22.18 -5.89 -12.30
C MET A 217 22.04 -7.11 -11.41
N VAL A 218 20.94 -7.24 -10.66
CA VAL A 218 20.69 -8.36 -9.75
C VAL A 218 19.93 -9.54 -10.40
N GLN A 219 19.81 -9.55 -11.73
CA GLN A 219 19.21 -10.67 -12.47
C GLN A 219 20.11 -11.91 -12.45
N ASN A 220 19.52 -13.07 -12.13
CA ASN A 220 20.20 -14.36 -12.18
C ASN A 220 20.44 -14.81 -13.63
N THR A 221 21.42 -15.70 -13.81
CA THR A 221 21.78 -16.22 -15.15
C THR A 221 20.66 -17.01 -15.85
N ASP A 222 19.66 -17.49 -15.11
CA ASP A 222 18.46 -18.15 -15.63
C ASP A 222 17.36 -17.17 -16.06
N GLY A 223 17.60 -15.86 -15.89
CA GLY A 223 16.66 -14.78 -16.20
C GLY A 223 15.72 -14.42 -15.04
N GLY A 224 15.77 -15.13 -13.91
CA GLY A 224 14.99 -14.84 -12.71
C GLY A 224 15.68 -13.91 -11.72
N TRP A 225 15.09 -13.80 -10.53
CA TRP A 225 15.60 -13.03 -9.39
C TRP A 225 15.38 -13.80 -8.10
N GLY A 226 16.22 -13.58 -7.08
CA GLY A 226 16.06 -14.18 -5.76
C GLY A 226 16.90 -13.45 -4.71
N GLU A 227 16.39 -13.38 -3.49
CA GLU A 227 16.99 -12.74 -2.32
C GLU A 227 16.67 -13.52 -1.05
#